data_AF-A0A9E2TL36-F1
#
_entry.id   AF-A0A9E2TL36-F1
#
_cell.length_a   1.000
_cell.length_b   1.000
_cell.length_c   1.000
_cell.angle_alpha   90.00
_cell.angle_beta   90.00
_cell.angle_gamma   90.00
#
_symmetry.space_group_name_H-M   'P 1'
#
loop_
_entity.id
_entity.type
_entity.pdbx_description
1 polymer ?
#
loop_
_entity_poly.entity_id
_entity_poly.type
_entity_poly.pdbx_seq_one_letter_code
_entity_poly.pdbx_strand_id
1 'polypeptide(L)' 'MHAVRQHSAVPRLHLHASKLSVLSRRDQASYGFCRQCQDEIPVSRLRVQPQAVLCADCIEERLERLYADSL' A
#
# COMPACT_ATOMS: atom_id res chain seq x y z
N MET A 1 10.96 31.31 48.81
CA MET A 1 10.71 29.88 48.51
C MET A 1 10.14 29.79 47.10
N HIS A 2 10.61 28.80 46.32
CA HIS A 2 10.31 28.46 44.91
C HIS A 2 11.18 29.10 43.82
N ALA A 3 12.31 28.42 43.56
CA ALA A 3 13.10 28.52 42.34
C ALA A 3 12.40 27.75 41.21
N VAL A 4 12.24 28.36 40.04
CA VAL A 4 11.76 27.70 38.82
C VAL A 4 12.97 27.43 37.91
N ARG A 5 13.13 26.17 37.53
CA ARG A 5 14.28 25.60 36.84
C ARG A 5 14.30 25.96 35.35
N GLN A 6 15.49 26.29 34.85
CA GLN A 6 15.83 26.36 33.42
C GLN A 6 16.11 24.95 32.89
N HIS A 7 15.49 24.53 31.79
CA HIS A 7 15.91 23.32 31.06
C HIS A 7 15.93 23.59 29.56
N SER A 8 17.16 23.88 29.10
CA SER A 8 17.87 23.48 27.88
C SER A 8 17.08 22.94 26.67
N ALA A 9 17.33 23.57 25.52
CA ALA A 9 16.95 23.11 24.18
C ALA A 9 17.41 21.66 23.91
N VAL A 10 16.45 20.79 23.57
CA VAL A 10 16.73 19.41 23.17
C VAL A 10 16.92 19.36 21.64
N PRO A 11 17.97 18.70 21.11
CA PRO A 11 18.20 18.59 19.68
C PRO A 11 17.10 17.78 18.98
N ARG A 12 16.67 18.22 17.79
CA ARG A 12 15.77 17.46 16.91
C ARG A 12 16.49 16.20 16.45
N LEU A 13 16.21 15.09 17.12
CA LEU A 13 16.55 13.76 16.65
C LEU A 13 15.80 13.56 15.31
N HIS A 14 16.49 13.61 14.18
CA HIS A 14 15.93 13.22 12.90
C HIS A 14 15.68 11.71 12.96
N LEU A 15 14.44 11.34 13.26
CA LEU A 15 13.98 9.98 13.12
C LEU A 15 14.00 9.65 11.63
N HIS A 16 15.00 8.90 11.16
CA HIS A 16 14.91 8.24 9.87
C HIS A 16 13.68 7.35 9.93
N ALA A 17 12.61 7.76 9.24
CA ALA A 17 11.42 6.96 9.10
C ALA A 17 11.82 5.64 8.43
N SER A 18 12.07 4.62 9.24
CA SER A 18 12.12 3.24 8.80
C SER A 18 10.75 2.96 8.22
N LYS A 19 10.72 2.82 6.90
CA LYS A 19 9.56 2.42 6.11
C LYS A 19 8.91 1.24 6.84
N LEU A 20 7.78 1.50 7.52
CA LEU A 20 6.99 0.47 8.16
C LEU A 20 6.38 -0.36 7.03
N SER A 21 7.13 -1.37 6.59
CA SER A 21 6.62 -2.47 5.81
C SER A 21 5.67 -3.26 6.71
N VAL A 22 4.43 -2.79 6.79
CA VAL A 22 3.33 -3.60 7.32
C VAL A 22 3.05 -4.70 6.30
N LEU A 23 3.93 -5.71 6.27
CA LEU A 23 3.66 -7.01 5.67
C LEU A 23 2.79 -7.83 6.63
N SER A 24 1.73 -7.23 7.17
CA SER A 24 0.67 -7.98 7.79
C SER A 24 -0.26 -8.41 6.65
N ARG A 25 0.10 -9.52 5.99
CA ARG A 25 -0.76 -10.18 5.01
C ARG A 25 -2.00 -10.69 5.74
N ARG A 26 -2.98 -9.79 5.95
CA ARG A 26 -4.34 -10.15 6.30
C ARG A 26 -4.94 -10.75 5.04
N ASP A 27 -4.90 -12.06 4.92
CA ASP A 27 -5.72 -12.81 3.97
C ASP A 27 -7.20 -12.67 4.39
N GLN A 28 -7.76 -11.46 4.23
CA GLN A 28 -9.18 -11.27 4.00
C GLN A 28 -9.29 -10.87 2.53
N ALA A 29 -9.56 -11.85 1.68
CA ALA A 29 -9.95 -11.58 0.31
C ALA A 29 -11.33 -10.90 0.36
N SER A 30 -11.32 -9.57 0.43
CA SER A 30 -12.53 -8.77 0.28
C SER A 30 -12.97 -8.84 -1.17
N TYR A 31 -14.17 -9.37 -1.41
CA TYR A 31 -14.76 -9.36 -2.76
C TYR A 31 -14.83 -7.93 -3.28
N GLY A 32 -14.37 -7.71 -4.50
CA GLY A 32 -14.32 -6.39 -5.13
C GLY A 32 -13.09 -5.55 -4.83
N PHE A 33 -12.01 -6.12 -4.25
CA PHE A 33 -10.74 -5.42 -4.07
C PHE A 33 -9.59 -6.12 -4.83
N CYS A 34 -8.69 -5.32 -5.39
CA CYS A 34 -7.51 -5.79 -6.11
C CYS A 34 -6.55 -6.50 -5.15
N ARG A 35 -6.15 -7.73 -5.47
CA ARG A 35 -5.20 -8.49 -4.63
C ARG A 35 -3.79 -7.92 -4.59
N GLN A 36 -3.44 -7.02 -5.51
CA GLN A 36 -2.09 -6.45 -5.62
C GLN A 36 -2.00 -5.08 -4.93
N CYS A 37 -2.81 -4.11 -5.33
CA CYS A 37 -2.78 -2.75 -4.78
C CYS A 37 -3.80 -2.51 -3.65
N GLN A 38 -4.75 -3.44 -3.43
CA GLN A 38 -5.85 -3.31 -2.47
C GLN A 38 -6.89 -2.21 -2.80
N ASP A 39 -6.82 -1.62 -3.99
CA ASP A 39 -7.85 -0.69 -4.47
C ASP A 39 -9.14 -1.42 -4.90
N GLU A 40 -10.25 -0.68 -4.97
CA GLU A 40 -11.52 -1.19 -5.44
C GLU A 40 -11.46 -1.64 -6.91
N ILE A 41 -12.02 -2.81 -7.20
CA ILE A 41 -12.28 -3.26 -8.57
C ILE A 41 -13.62 -2.67 -9.00
N PRO A 42 -13.68 -1.90 -10.11
CA PRO A 42 -14.91 -1.26 -10.53
C PRO A 42 -16.07 -2.24 -10.65
N VAL A 43 -17.24 -1.86 -10.11
CA VAL A 43 -18.44 -2.71 -10.16
C VAL A 43 -18.83 -3.06 -11.59
N SER A 44 -18.66 -2.14 -12.55
CA SER A 44 -18.86 -2.40 -13.97
C SER A 44 -18.03 -3.58 -14.47
N ARG A 45 -16.76 -3.67 -14.03
CA ARG A 45 -15.87 -4.79 -14.33
C ARG A 45 -16.33 -6.08 -13.64
N LEU A 46 -16.69 -6.02 -12.36
CA LEU A 46 -17.18 -7.19 -11.62
C LEU A 46 -18.50 -7.73 -12.17
N ARG A 47 -19.35 -6.89 -12.76
CA ARG A 47 -20.59 -7.33 -13.44
C ARG A 47 -20.31 -8.14 -14.69
N VAL A 48 -19.27 -7.77 -15.45
CA VAL A 48 -18.85 -8.50 -16.66
C VAL A 48 -18.00 -9.71 -16.30
N GLN A 49 -17.15 -9.58 -15.28
CA GLN A 49 -16.20 -10.60 -14.83
C GLN A 49 -16.18 -10.69 -13.29
N PRO A 50 -17.09 -11.45 -12.67
CA PRO A 50 -17.20 -11.57 -11.21
C PRO A 50 -15.97 -12.17 -10.53
N GLN A 51 -15.22 -13.02 -11.25
CA GLN A 51 -13.99 -13.64 -10.77
C GLN A 51 -12.75 -12.73 -10.89
N ALA A 52 -12.91 -11.45 -11.27
CA ALA A 52 -11.78 -10.53 -11.36
C ALA A 52 -11.12 -10.34 -9.97
N VAL A 53 -9.82 -10.59 -9.90
CA VAL A 53 -9.02 -10.48 -8.66
C VAL A 53 -7.96 -9.37 -8.71
N LEU A 54 -7.85 -8.66 -9.84
CA LEU A 54 -6.94 -7.55 -10.06
C LEU A 54 -7.69 -6.39 -10.72
N CYS A 55 -7.27 -5.16 -10.42
CA CYS A 55 -7.70 -3.97 -11.17
C CYS A 55 -7.09 -3.94 -12.58
N ALA A 56 -7.55 -3.03 -13.43
CA ALA A 56 -7.07 -2.89 -14.80
C ALA A 56 -5.58 -2.54 -14.83
N ASP A 57 -5.16 -1.58 -14.02
CA ASP A 57 -3.77 -1.08 -13.98
C ASP A 57 -2.78 -2.20 -13.60
N CYS A 58 -3.10 -2.97 -12.55
CA CYS A 58 -2.26 -4.10 -12.13
C CYS A 58 -2.21 -5.25 -13.16
N ILE A 59 -3.22 -5.37 -14.03
CA ILE A 59 -3.19 -6.33 -15.15
C ILE A 59 -2.27 -5.80 -16.24
N GLU A 60 -2.39 -4.53 -16.61
CA GLU A 60 -1.57 -3.88 -17.63
C GLU A 60 -0.08 -3.96 -17.26
N GLU A 61 0.28 -3.56 -16.03
CA GLU A 61 1.66 -3.68 -15.52
C GLU A 61 2.20 -5.12 -15.60
N ARG A 62 1.34 -6.12 -15.35
CA ARG A 62 1.74 -7.52 -15.42
C ARG A 62 1.99 -7.96 -16.86
N LEU A 63 1.13 -7.54 -17.78
CA LEU A 63 1.27 -7.86 -19.20
C LEU A 63 2.53 -7.20 -19.77
N GLU A 64 2.77 -5.93 -19.47
CA GLU A 64 3.98 -5.21 -19.88
C GLU A 64 5.25 -5.94 -19.45
N ARG A 65 5.31 -6.43 -18.20
CA ARG A 65 6.45 -7.23 -17.72
C ARG A 65 6.62 -8.53 -18.51
N LEU A 66 5.53 -9.26 -18.77
CA LEU A 66 5.59 -10.49 -19.54
C LEU A 66 6.08 -10.27 -20.98
N TYR A 67 5.69 -9.15 -21.60
CA TYR A 67 6.18 -8.78 -22.93
C TYR A 67 7.64 -8.35 -22.91
N ALA A 68 8.05 -7.58 -21.89
CA ALA A 68 9.44 -7.18 -21.72
C ALA A 68 10.38 -8.38 -21.52
N ASP A 69 9.94 -9.40 -20.76
CA ASP A 69 10.71 -10.63 -20.51
C ASP A 69 10.80 -11.55 -21.75
N SER A 70 10.04 -11.26 -22.82
CA SER A 70 10.00 -12.06 -24.05
C SER A 70 10.90 -11.54 -25.19
N LEU A 71 11.65 -10.47 -24.94
CA LEU A 71 12.59 -9.81 -25.87
C LEU A 71 14.05 -10.10 -25.48
#